data_AF-A0A2S8CGV6-F1
#
_entry.id   AF-A0A2S8CGV6-F1
#
_cell.length_a   1.000
_cell.length_b   1.000
_cell.length_c   1.000
_cell.angle_alpha   90.00
_cell.angle_beta   90.00
_cell.angle_gamma   90.00
#
_symmetry.space_group_name_H-M   'P 1'
#
loop_
_entity.id
_entity.type
_entity.pdbx_description
1 polymer ?
#
loop_
_entity_poly.entity_id
_entity_poly.type
_entity_poly.pdbx_seq_one_letter_code
_entity_poly.pdbx_strand_id
1 'polypeptide(L)'
;MLAQITDSETFGSIVTTLRRAEATCHQPERLITRALKAGPVSSADDPASLLRHRIQQLATRTTPGRRTSQRRRFITGFIPEATGTMPADMRHALDELRQHIEERAEALAEEAVTTRPAWMKSLGTVPRESTNARERWEKTLRAVVAYRDRYGIDTPTSLLGPASDNTQHRIDRERIETLLAEPAEPASSHAPSAMTREGVQR
;
A
#
# COMPACT_ATOMS: atom_id res chain seq x y z
N MET A 1 7.47 -31.53 8.17
CA MET A 1 6.35 -31.11 7.30
C MET A 1 6.56 -29.75 6.64
N LEU A 2 7.05 -28.70 7.32
CA LEU A 2 7.42 -27.43 6.66
C LEU A 2 8.68 -27.52 5.77
N ALA A 3 9.56 -28.48 6.04
CA ALA A 3 10.82 -28.70 5.30
C ALA A 3 10.64 -29.25 3.87
N GLN A 4 9.63 -30.08 3.60
CA GLN A 4 9.39 -30.61 2.24
C GLN A 4 8.77 -29.57 1.29
N ILE A 5 8.15 -28.52 1.84
CA ILE A 5 7.52 -27.43 1.06
C ILE A 5 8.56 -26.35 0.71
N THR A 6 9.67 -26.27 1.46
CA THR A 6 10.73 -25.28 1.24
C THR A 6 11.79 -25.73 0.23
N ASP A 7 11.95 -27.03 0.00
CA ASP A 7 12.89 -27.62 -0.99
C ASP A 7 12.31 -27.77 -2.41
N SER A 8 11.04 -27.42 -2.63
CA SER A 8 10.35 -27.62 -3.91
C SER A 8 10.38 -26.36 -4.79
N GLU A 9 10.69 -26.53 -6.08
CA GLU A 9 10.56 -25.51 -7.15
C GLU A 9 9.20 -24.78 -7.11
N THR A 10 8.17 -25.44 -6.58
CA THR A 10 6.81 -24.92 -6.40
C THR A 10 6.70 -23.79 -5.37
N PHE A 11 7.61 -23.71 -4.39
CA PHE A 11 7.66 -22.62 -3.41
C PHE A 11 7.88 -21.26 -4.09
N GLY A 12 8.82 -21.20 -5.04
CA GLY A 12 9.06 -20.01 -5.86
C GLY A 12 7.79 -19.58 -6.60
N SER A 13 7.07 -20.55 -7.19
CA SER A 13 5.82 -20.29 -7.91
C SER A 13 4.68 -19.77 -7.01
N ILE A 14 4.60 -20.25 -5.76
CA ILE A 14 3.65 -19.76 -4.76
C ILE A 14 4.00 -18.34 -4.35
N VAL A 15 5.28 -18.06 -4.06
CA VAL A 15 5.76 -16.70 -3.71
C VAL A 15 5.49 -15.72 -4.85
N THR A 16 5.76 -16.10 -6.10
CA THR A 16 5.43 -15.27 -7.28
C THR A 16 3.93 -15.02 -7.40
N THR A 17 3.11 -16.04 -7.17
CA THR A 17 1.64 -15.91 -7.22
C THR A 17 1.13 -14.96 -6.14
N LEU A 18 1.62 -15.10 -4.91
CA LEU A 18 1.25 -14.22 -3.80
C LEU A 18 1.71 -12.79 -4.03
N ARG A 19 2.94 -12.59 -4.55
CA ARG A 19 3.46 -11.27 -4.91
C ARG A 19 2.63 -10.62 -6.03
N ARG A 20 2.16 -11.39 -7.01
CA ARG A 20 1.24 -10.90 -8.06
C ARG A 20 -0.13 -10.53 -7.51
N ALA A 21 -0.67 -11.31 -6.58
CA ALA A 21 -1.92 -10.98 -5.91
C ALA A 21 -1.78 -9.74 -5.01
N GLU A 22 -0.63 -9.56 -4.37
CA GLU A 22 -0.33 -8.35 -3.60
C GLU A 22 -0.27 -7.09 -4.49
N ALA A 23 0.25 -7.22 -5.72
CA ALA A 23 0.20 -6.14 -6.71
C ALA A 23 -1.23 -5.71 -7.02
N THR A 24 -2.16 -6.66 -7.10
CA THR A 24 -3.58 -6.35 -7.26
C THR A 24 -4.29 -6.05 -5.94
N CYS A 25 -3.57 -5.58 -4.91
CA CYS A 25 -4.07 -5.18 -3.59
C CYS A 25 -4.69 -6.30 -2.73
N HIS A 26 -4.35 -7.57 -2.99
CA HIS A 26 -4.74 -8.67 -2.10
C HIS A 26 -3.80 -8.79 -0.90
N GLN A 27 -4.30 -9.39 0.18
CA GLN A 27 -3.51 -9.67 1.38
C GLN A 27 -3.03 -11.13 1.34
N PRO A 28 -1.71 -11.39 1.20
CA PRO A 28 -1.16 -12.75 1.06
C PRO A 28 -1.60 -13.68 2.20
N GLU A 29 -1.56 -13.20 3.44
CA GLU A 29 -1.88 -13.98 4.64
C GLU A 29 -3.34 -14.44 4.64
N ARG A 30 -4.25 -13.59 4.15
CA ARG A 30 -5.67 -13.93 4.01
C ARG A 30 -5.92 -14.94 2.90
N LEU A 31 -5.18 -14.81 1.78
CA LEU A 31 -5.25 -15.77 0.68
C LEU A 31 -4.75 -17.14 1.13
N ILE A 32 -3.62 -17.20 1.83
CA ILE A 32 -3.08 -18.44 2.41
C ILE A 32 -4.07 -19.03 3.41
N THR A 33 -4.54 -18.24 4.37
CA THR A 33 -5.48 -18.72 5.41
C THR A 33 -6.77 -19.27 4.79
N ARG A 34 -7.31 -18.61 3.76
CA ARG A 34 -8.50 -19.10 3.05
C ARG A 34 -8.21 -20.35 2.23
N ALA A 35 -7.06 -20.43 1.56
CA ALA A 35 -6.67 -21.60 0.79
C ALA A 35 -6.48 -22.84 1.68
N LEU A 36 -5.96 -22.66 2.90
CA LEU A 36 -5.84 -23.72 3.91
C LEU A 36 -7.21 -24.12 4.50
N LYS A 37 -8.11 -23.16 4.74
CA LYS A 37 -9.48 -23.43 5.22
C LYS A 37 -10.39 -24.09 4.17
N ALA A 38 -10.05 -23.97 2.88
CA ALA A 38 -10.82 -24.56 1.79
C ALA A 38 -10.72 -26.10 1.71
N GLY A 39 -9.91 -26.75 2.55
CA GLY A 39 -9.85 -28.21 2.69
C GLY A 39 -8.44 -28.70 3.01
N PRO A 40 -8.29 -29.96 3.48
CA PRO A 40 -6.99 -30.51 3.85
C PRO A 40 -6.01 -30.49 2.68
N VAL A 41 -4.81 -29.94 2.92
CA VAL A 41 -3.73 -29.85 1.92
C VAL A 41 -2.85 -31.12 1.99
N SER A 42 -2.86 -31.82 3.11
CA SER A 42 -2.08 -33.04 3.38
C SER A 42 -2.56 -34.30 2.65
N SER A 43 -3.71 -34.24 1.98
CA SER A 43 -4.35 -35.40 1.32
C SER A 43 -4.12 -35.45 -0.20
N ALA A 44 -3.34 -34.52 -0.75
CA ALA A 44 -3.11 -34.40 -2.18
C ALA A 44 -1.73 -34.95 -2.57
N ASP A 45 -1.63 -35.58 -3.74
CA ASP A 45 -0.37 -36.08 -4.32
C ASP A 45 0.67 -34.94 -4.51
N ASP A 46 0.22 -33.70 -4.73
CA ASP A 46 1.06 -32.50 -4.69
C ASP A 46 0.41 -31.38 -3.84
N PRO A 47 0.75 -31.27 -2.55
CA PRO A 47 0.20 -30.27 -1.65
C PRO A 47 0.56 -28.83 -2.05
N ALA A 48 1.73 -28.61 -2.67
CA ALA A 48 2.20 -27.28 -3.05
C ALA A 48 1.48 -26.76 -4.29
N SER A 49 1.28 -27.59 -5.31
CA SER A 49 0.51 -27.20 -6.51
C SER A 49 -0.97 -26.96 -6.20
N LEU A 50 -1.57 -27.75 -5.31
CA LEU A 50 -2.94 -27.54 -4.85
C LEU A 50 -3.09 -26.19 -4.13
N LEU A 51 -2.14 -25.86 -3.24
CA LEU A 51 -2.14 -24.59 -2.53
C LEU A 51 -1.99 -23.42 -3.51
N ARG A 52 -1.07 -23.51 -4.47
CA ARG A 52 -0.89 -22.52 -5.55
C ARG A 52 -2.17 -22.31 -6.34
N HIS A 53 -2.80 -23.40 -6.81
CA HIS A 53 -4.04 -23.34 -7.58
C HIS A 53 -5.16 -22.67 -6.78
N ARG A 54 -5.32 -23.01 -5.50
CA ARG A 54 -6.32 -22.40 -4.62
C ARG A 54 -6.06 -20.90 -4.41
N ILE A 55 -4.81 -20.49 -4.22
CA ILE A 55 -4.43 -19.07 -4.10
C ILE A 55 -4.78 -18.33 -5.39
N GLN A 56 -4.48 -18.90 -6.57
CA GLN A 56 -4.84 -18.30 -7.86
C GLN A 56 -6.35 -18.15 -8.03
N GLN A 57 -7.13 -19.21 -7.74
CA GLN A 57 -8.59 -19.16 -7.81
C GLN A 57 -9.19 -18.15 -6.82
N LEU A 58 -8.62 -18.02 -5.63
CA LEU A 58 -9.07 -17.02 -4.65
C LEU A 58 -8.73 -15.59 -5.12
N ALA A 59 -7.53 -15.37 -5.68
CA ALA A 59 -7.13 -14.07 -6.19
C ALA A 59 -7.96 -13.60 -7.39
N THR A 60 -8.52 -14.52 -8.20
CA THR A 60 -9.43 -14.15 -9.31
C THR A 60 -10.89 -13.98 -8.87
N ARG A 61 -11.34 -14.70 -7.85
CA ARG A 61 -12.74 -14.69 -7.39
C ARG A 61 -13.03 -13.68 -6.30
N THR A 62 -12.00 -13.14 -5.64
CA THR A 62 -12.17 -12.17 -4.58
C THR A 62 -11.81 -10.77 -5.07
N THR A 63 -12.68 -9.80 -4.78
CA THR A 63 -12.31 -8.39 -4.89
C THR A 63 -11.27 -8.08 -3.80
N PRO A 64 -10.26 -7.24 -4.07
CA PRO A 64 -9.33 -6.77 -3.05
C PRO A 64 -10.10 -6.37 -1.80
N GLY A 65 -9.77 -6.99 -0.67
CA GLY A 65 -10.58 -6.90 0.53
C GLY A 65 -10.58 -5.49 1.13
N ARG A 66 -11.54 -4.65 0.73
CA ARG A 66 -11.70 -3.26 1.21
C ARG A 66 -11.88 -3.14 2.73
N ARG A 67 -12.34 -4.21 3.40
CA ARG A 67 -12.78 -4.17 4.82
C ARG A 67 -11.80 -4.76 5.84
N THR A 68 -10.59 -5.17 5.44
CA THR A 68 -9.56 -5.61 6.41
C THR A 68 -8.19 -5.01 6.10
N SER A 69 -8.17 -3.84 5.48
CA SER A 69 -7.19 -2.82 5.86
C SER A 69 -7.54 -2.38 7.29
N GLN A 70 -7.30 -3.24 8.29
CA GLN A 70 -7.23 -2.76 9.67
C GLN A 70 -5.92 -1.99 9.74
N ARG A 71 -5.98 -0.72 9.31
CA ARG A 71 -4.90 0.26 9.33
C ARG A 71 -3.59 -0.30 8.79
N ARG A 72 -3.50 -0.61 7.49
CA ARG A 72 -2.18 -0.71 6.84
C ARG A 72 -1.52 0.67 7.01
N ARG A 73 -0.66 0.78 8.03
CA ARG A 73 0.17 1.94 8.24
C ARG A 73 1.22 1.87 7.14
N PHE A 74 1.29 2.94 6.38
CA PHE A 74 2.29 3.08 5.34
C PHE A 74 3.30 4.08 5.80
N ILE A 75 4.57 3.67 5.78
CA ILE A 75 5.71 4.57 5.88
C ILE A 75 5.73 5.37 4.58
N THR A 76 5.77 6.70 4.72
CA THR A 76 5.72 7.65 3.58
C THR A 76 4.58 7.38 2.58
N GLY A 77 3.45 6.79 3.00
CA GLY A 77 2.26 6.63 2.17
C GLY A 77 2.22 5.44 1.20
N PHE A 78 3.33 4.70 0.98
CA PHE A 78 3.32 3.53 0.06
C PHE A 78 4.16 2.32 0.52
N ILE A 79 5.06 2.48 1.50
CA ILE A 79 5.87 1.39 2.04
C ILE A 79 5.09 0.73 3.20
N PRO A 80 4.73 -0.55 3.14
CA PRO A 80 3.98 -1.18 4.22
C PRO A 80 4.79 -1.29 5.51
N GLU A 81 4.19 -0.93 6.64
CA GLU A 81 4.77 -1.19 7.97
C GLU A 81 4.72 -2.70 8.29
N ALA A 82 5.80 -3.22 8.88
CA ALA A 82 5.86 -4.60 9.33
C ALA A 82 5.10 -4.78 10.66
N THR A 83 3.86 -5.26 10.61
CA THR A 83 2.98 -5.38 11.78
C THR A 83 2.90 -6.80 12.37
N GLY A 84 3.72 -7.74 11.89
CA GLY A 84 3.73 -9.13 12.34
C GLY A 84 4.14 -9.31 13.81
N THR A 85 3.90 -10.52 14.34
CA THR A 85 4.47 -10.94 15.63
C THR A 85 5.99 -11.03 15.48
N MET A 86 6.71 -10.32 16.33
CA MET A 86 8.17 -10.25 16.31
C MET A 86 8.70 -9.94 17.72
N PRO A 87 9.96 -10.30 18.02
CA PRO A 87 10.67 -9.87 19.22
C PRO A 87 10.67 -8.34 19.41
N ALA A 88 10.76 -7.88 20.66
CA ALA A 88 10.63 -6.46 21.00
C ALA A 88 11.79 -5.59 20.47
N ASP A 89 13.00 -6.14 20.48
CA ASP A 89 14.21 -5.55 19.88
C ASP A 89 14.07 -5.36 18.37
N MET A 90 13.57 -6.38 17.66
CA MET A 90 13.31 -6.29 16.23
C MET A 90 12.22 -5.24 15.91
N ARG A 91 11.17 -5.17 16.73
CA ARG A 91 10.15 -4.13 16.61
C ARG A 91 10.75 -2.74 16.77
N HIS A 92 11.58 -2.55 17.79
CA HIS A 92 12.26 -1.28 18.04
C HIS A 92 13.13 -0.85 16.86
N ALA A 93 13.96 -1.75 16.33
CA ALA A 93 14.83 -1.44 15.19
C ALA A 93 14.02 -1.07 13.93
N LEU A 94 12.86 -1.70 13.71
CA LEU A 94 11.96 -1.36 12.61
C LEU A 94 11.26 -0.02 12.83
N ASP A 95 10.93 0.33 14.08
CA ASP A 95 10.38 1.64 14.43
C ASP A 95 11.41 2.76 14.23
N GLU A 96 12.67 2.56 14.61
CA GLU A 96 13.77 3.50 14.34
C GLU A 96 14.01 3.68 12.83
N LEU A 97 14.04 2.57 12.08
CA LEU A 97 14.16 2.62 10.62
C LEU A 97 13.00 3.38 9.98
N ARG A 98 11.77 3.17 10.47
CA ARG A 98 10.59 3.92 10.02
C ARG A 98 10.78 5.41 10.23
N GLN A 99 11.23 5.83 11.41
CA GLN A 99 11.46 7.25 11.72
C GLN A 99 12.52 7.86 10.79
N HIS A 100 13.64 7.18 10.58
CA HIS A 100 14.69 7.66 9.67
C HIS A 100 14.21 7.80 8.21
N ILE A 101 13.38 6.87 7.74
CA ILE A 101 12.78 6.96 6.39
C ILE A 101 11.82 8.16 6.31
N GLU A 102 11.00 8.38 7.33
CA GLU A 102 10.06 9.51 7.39
C GLU A 102 10.78 10.86 7.43
N GLU A 103 11.81 11.00 8.27
CA GLU A 103 12.66 12.20 8.39
C GLU A 103 13.36 12.52 7.07
N ARG A 104 13.95 11.50 6.41
CA ARG A 104 14.60 11.68 5.11
C ARG A 104 13.60 12.13 4.05
N ALA A 105 12.40 11.54 4.02
CA ALA A 105 11.37 11.92 3.07
C ALA A 105 10.85 13.34 3.31
N GLU A 106 10.79 13.79 4.57
CA GLU A 106 10.44 15.16 4.93
C GLU A 106 11.50 16.15 4.45
N ALA A 107 12.78 15.90 4.74
CA ALA A 107 13.88 16.74 4.26
C ALA A 107 13.91 16.86 2.73
N LEU A 108 13.72 15.75 2.01
CA LEU A 108 13.65 15.75 0.54
C LEU A 108 12.42 16.48 0.01
N ALA A 109 11.29 16.44 0.73
CA ALA A 109 10.10 17.18 0.35
C ALA A 109 10.32 18.70 0.51
N GLU A 110 10.94 19.13 1.62
CA GLU A 110 11.31 20.53 1.85
C GLU A 110 12.29 21.06 0.80
N GLU A 111 13.31 20.27 0.47
CA GLU A 111 14.24 20.58 -0.62
C GLU A 111 13.50 20.72 -1.95
N ALA A 112 12.60 19.79 -2.27
CA ALA A 112 11.83 19.83 -3.50
C ALA A 112 10.94 21.09 -3.58
N VAL A 113 10.32 21.51 -2.47
CA VAL A 113 9.51 22.75 -2.40
C VAL A 113 10.37 24.00 -2.66
N THR A 114 11.62 23.98 -2.20
CA THR A 114 12.58 25.08 -2.35
C THR A 114 13.13 25.15 -3.77
N THR A 115 13.64 24.04 -4.28
CA THR A 115 14.30 23.93 -5.59
C THR A 115 13.29 23.93 -6.75
N ARG A 116 12.05 23.50 -6.50
CA ARG A 116 10.96 23.38 -7.49
C ARG A 116 11.38 22.66 -8.78
N PRO A 117 11.82 21.40 -8.67
CA PRO A 117 12.26 20.62 -9.82
C PRO A 117 11.12 20.45 -10.85
N ALA A 118 11.47 20.24 -12.12
CA ALA A 118 10.49 20.27 -13.22
C ALA A 118 9.37 19.23 -13.09
N TRP A 119 9.64 18.04 -12.54
CA TRP A 119 8.66 16.99 -12.28
C TRP A 119 7.57 17.43 -11.28
N MET A 120 7.84 18.42 -10.42
CA MET A 120 6.86 18.92 -9.45
C MET A 120 5.67 19.58 -10.13
N LYS A 121 5.82 20.06 -11.36
CA LYS A 121 4.71 20.61 -12.17
C LYS A 121 3.58 19.60 -12.34
N SER A 122 3.89 18.30 -12.40
CA SER A 122 2.91 17.22 -12.52
C SER A 122 2.14 16.95 -11.23
N LEU A 123 2.66 17.36 -10.07
CA LEU A 123 1.98 17.23 -8.78
C LEU A 123 0.95 18.35 -8.53
N GLY A 124 1.04 19.45 -9.30
CA GLY A 124 0.17 20.61 -9.15
C GLY A 124 0.72 21.66 -8.18
N THR A 125 -0.06 22.72 -7.96
CA THR A 125 0.32 23.85 -7.11
C THR A 125 0.06 23.58 -5.65
N VAL A 126 0.87 24.18 -4.77
CA VAL A 126 0.68 24.12 -3.31
C VAL A 126 -0.64 24.79 -2.94
N PRO A 127 -1.59 24.08 -2.31
CA PRO A 127 -2.84 24.66 -1.83
C PRO A 127 -2.58 25.72 -0.75
N ARG A 128 -3.18 26.92 -0.91
CA ARG A 128 -2.99 28.04 0.03
C ARG A 128 -4.13 28.24 1.02
N GLU A 129 -5.33 27.82 0.66
CA GLU A 129 -6.58 28.23 1.34
C GLU A 129 -7.16 27.14 2.26
N SER A 130 -6.76 25.88 2.08
CA SER A 130 -7.28 24.75 2.84
C SER A 130 -6.14 23.98 3.50
N THR A 131 -6.13 23.98 4.84
CA THR A 131 -5.17 23.20 5.65
C THR A 131 -5.22 21.72 5.28
N ASN A 132 -6.42 21.15 5.14
CA ASN A 132 -6.58 19.73 4.78
C ASN A 132 -6.05 19.43 3.37
N ALA A 133 -6.28 20.33 2.41
CA ALA A 133 -5.76 20.16 1.06
C ALA A 133 -4.23 20.27 1.04
N ARG A 134 -3.67 21.17 1.84
CA ARG A 134 -2.23 21.35 1.98
C ARG A 134 -1.57 20.13 2.62
N GLU A 135 -2.07 19.65 3.75
CA GLU A 135 -1.57 18.43 4.41
C GLU A 135 -1.59 17.23 3.46
N ARG A 136 -2.65 17.10 2.66
CA ARG A 136 -2.77 16.04 1.66
C ARG A 136 -1.75 16.19 0.54
N TRP A 137 -1.57 17.40 0.01
CA TRP A 137 -0.55 17.70 -0.98
C TRP A 137 0.85 17.39 -0.45
N GLU A 138 1.16 17.80 0.78
CA GLU A 138 2.44 17.53 1.45
C GLU A 138 2.64 16.02 1.67
N LYS A 139 1.61 15.28 2.07
CA LYS A 139 1.66 13.82 2.19
C LYS A 139 1.95 13.15 0.85
N THR A 140 1.31 13.59 -0.23
CA THR A 140 1.55 13.05 -1.58
C THR A 140 2.96 13.41 -2.04
N LEU A 141 3.43 14.63 -1.77
CA LEU A 141 4.81 15.03 -2.07
C LEU A 141 5.82 14.14 -1.35
N ARG A 142 5.68 13.93 -0.03
CA ARG A 142 6.55 13.04 0.77
C ARG A 142 6.60 11.62 0.19
N ALA A 143 5.45 11.10 -0.24
CA ALA A 143 5.37 9.79 -0.87
C ALA A 143 6.12 9.73 -2.20
N VAL A 144 5.97 10.74 -3.06
CA VAL A 144 6.67 10.84 -4.34
C VAL A 144 8.18 10.95 -4.16
N VAL A 145 8.66 11.83 -3.27
CA VAL A 145 10.12 11.98 -3.06
C VAL A 145 10.74 10.73 -2.45
N ALA A 146 10.05 10.07 -1.51
CA ALA A 146 10.51 8.79 -0.97
C ALA A 146 10.56 7.68 -2.01
N TYR A 147 9.57 7.64 -2.93
CA TYR A 147 9.58 6.70 -4.06
C TYR A 147 10.77 6.98 -5.01
N ARG A 148 11.02 8.25 -5.33
CA ARG A 148 12.14 8.63 -6.18
C ARG A 148 13.49 8.31 -5.55
N ASP A 149 13.66 8.60 -4.26
CA ASP A 149 14.88 8.30 -3.49
C ASP A 149 15.13 6.79 -3.44
N ARG A 150 14.10 5.98 -3.12
CA ARG A 150 14.19 4.53 -3.06
C ARG A 150 14.66 3.88 -4.36
N TYR A 151 14.25 4.41 -5.51
CA TYR A 151 14.53 3.84 -6.84
C TYR A 151 15.59 4.62 -7.63
N GLY A 152 16.25 5.61 -7.03
CA GLY A 152 17.29 6.42 -7.69
C GLY A 152 16.77 7.15 -8.93
N ILE A 153 15.58 7.75 -8.85
CA ILE A 153 14.93 8.40 -9.99
C ILE A 153 15.42 9.85 -10.11
N ASP A 154 16.39 10.04 -11.00
CA ASP A 154 16.97 11.37 -11.27
C ASP A 154 16.39 12.06 -12.51
N THR A 155 15.41 11.43 -13.17
CA THR A 155 14.79 12.03 -14.36
C THR A 155 14.07 13.34 -14.00
N PRO A 156 14.39 14.46 -14.68
CA PRO A 156 13.98 15.78 -14.23
C PRO A 156 12.50 16.07 -14.44
N THR A 157 11.87 15.41 -15.43
CA THR A 157 10.50 15.73 -15.88
C THR A 157 9.47 14.67 -15.49
N SER A 158 9.87 13.40 -15.38
CA SER A 158 8.93 12.33 -15.03
C SER A 158 8.73 12.28 -13.52
N LEU A 159 7.48 12.31 -13.06
CA LEU A 159 7.13 12.21 -11.65
C LEU A 159 7.61 10.90 -11.02
N LEU A 160 7.33 9.77 -11.69
CA LEU A 160 7.57 8.40 -11.19
C LEU A 160 8.62 7.62 -11.99
N GLY A 161 9.37 8.29 -12.86
CA GLY A 161 10.39 7.64 -13.70
C GLY A 161 9.81 6.64 -14.72
N PRO A 162 10.68 5.88 -15.41
CA PRO A 162 10.27 4.83 -16.35
C PRO A 162 9.64 3.63 -15.62
N ALA A 163 8.84 2.85 -16.35
CA ALA A 163 8.34 1.58 -15.82
C ALA A 163 9.49 0.59 -15.60
N SER A 164 9.33 -0.31 -14.62
CA SER A 164 10.32 -1.36 -14.31
C SER A 164 9.67 -2.74 -14.33
N ASP A 165 10.42 -3.73 -14.79
CA ASP A 165 10.04 -5.15 -14.72
C ASP A 165 10.18 -5.72 -13.31
N ASN A 166 10.85 -5.01 -12.39
CA ASN A 166 10.90 -5.41 -10.99
C ASN A 166 9.50 -5.34 -10.37
N THR A 167 9.03 -6.48 -9.88
CA THR A 167 7.68 -6.60 -9.32
C THR A 167 7.45 -5.66 -8.13
N GLN A 168 8.42 -5.48 -7.24
CA GLN A 168 8.26 -4.57 -6.10
C GLN A 168 8.16 -3.11 -6.54
N HIS A 169 8.94 -2.72 -7.55
CA HIS A 169 8.89 -1.37 -8.12
C HIS A 169 7.52 -1.09 -8.74
N ARG A 170 6.96 -2.05 -9.49
CA ARG A 170 5.60 -1.93 -10.04
C ARG A 170 4.53 -1.81 -8.94
N ILE A 171 4.63 -2.60 -7.87
CA ILE A 171 3.69 -2.53 -6.73
C ILE A 171 3.74 -1.16 -6.06
N ASP A 172 4.93 -0.66 -5.77
CA ASP A 172 5.11 0.63 -5.11
C ASP A 172 4.62 1.77 -6.03
N ARG A 173 4.85 1.65 -7.33
CA ARG A 173 4.34 2.59 -8.34
C ARG A 173 2.82 2.63 -8.36
N GLU A 174 2.15 1.48 -8.44
CA GLU A 174 0.67 1.38 -8.44
C GLU A 174 0.06 2.01 -7.17
N ARG A 175 0.73 1.87 -6.02
CA ARG A 175 0.31 2.51 -4.75
C ARG A 175 0.43 4.03 -4.79
N ILE A 176 1.53 4.55 -5.33
CA ILE A 176 1.70 6.00 -5.52
C ILE A 176 0.68 6.55 -6.52
N GLU A 177 0.44 5.85 -7.63
CA GLU A 177 -0.58 6.23 -8.62
C GLU A 177 -1.98 6.24 -7.99
N THR A 178 -2.29 5.29 -7.12
CA THR A 178 -3.54 5.29 -6.34
C THR A 178 -3.63 6.51 -5.42
N LEU A 179 -2.55 6.83 -4.69
CA LEU A 179 -2.49 7.99 -3.80
C LEU A 179 -2.68 9.32 -4.58
N LEU A 180 -2.11 9.42 -5.77
CA LEU A 180 -2.26 10.57 -6.67
C LEU A 180 -3.68 10.68 -7.24
N ALA A 181 -4.34 9.55 -7.49
CA ALA A 181 -5.69 9.50 -8.06
C ALA A 181 -6.81 9.69 -7.03
N GLU A 182 -6.54 9.56 -5.72
CA GLU A 182 -7.58 9.78 -4.71
C GLU A 182 -8.06 11.24 -4.71
N PRO A 183 -9.34 11.50 -5.04
CA PRO A 183 -9.86 12.86 -5.12
C PRO A 183 -9.76 13.55 -3.76
N ALA A 184 -9.50 14.86 -3.77
CA ALA A 184 -9.72 15.70 -2.61
C ALA A 184 -11.22 15.62 -2.26
N GLU A 185 -11.59 14.93 -1.19
CA GLU A 185 -12.99 14.90 -0.77
C GLU A 185 -13.47 16.36 -0.59
N PRO A 186 -14.65 16.72 -1.13
CA PRO A 186 -15.26 17.99 -0.76
C PRO A 186 -15.50 17.95 0.75
N ALA A 187 -15.00 18.96 1.45
CA ALA A 187 -15.22 19.17 2.87
C ALA A 187 -16.68 18.85 3.20
N SER A 188 -16.91 17.82 4.00
CA SER A 188 -18.25 17.42 4.41
C SER A 188 -18.87 18.60 5.14
N SER A 189 -19.77 19.31 4.47
CA SER A 189 -20.62 20.33 5.08
C SER A 189 -21.49 19.63 6.13
N HIS A 190 -21.03 19.68 7.37
CA HIS A 190 -21.82 19.27 8.51
C HIS A 190 -22.81 20.40 8.82
N ALA A 191 -23.88 20.48 8.01
CA ALA A 191 -25.04 21.27 8.39
C ALA A 191 -25.76 20.54 9.53
N PRO A 192 -25.98 21.18 10.69
CA PRO A 192 -26.75 20.54 11.77
C PRO A 192 -28.19 20.38 11.30
N SER A 193 -28.65 19.14 11.16
CA SER A 193 -30.08 18.86 10.95
C SER A 193 -30.86 19.32 12.16
N ALA A 194 -31.47 20.50 12.04
CA ALA A 194 -32.49 20.98 12.95
C ALA A 194 -33.62 19.95 13.03
N MET A 195 -33.81 19.39 14.22
CA MET A 195 -34.96 18.54 14.53
C MET A 195 -36.23 19.38 14.52
N THR A 196 -36.94 19.39 13.40
CA THR A 196 -38.37 19.73 13.39
C THR A 196 -39.16 18.44 13.61
N ARG A 197 -39.65 18.24 14.83
CA ARG A 197 -40.78 17.33 15.10
C ARG A 197 -41.92 18.16 15.67
N GLU A 198 -42.70 18.74 14.77
CA GLU A 198 -44.09 19.07 15.00
C GLU A 198 -44.93 18.09 14.17
N GLY A 199 -45.93 17.45 14.80
CA GLY A 199 -46.73 16.41 14.16
C GLY A 199 -47.68 15.72 15.13
N VAL A 200 -48.72 16.45 15.50
CA VAL A 200 -49.96 16.01 16.16
C VAL A 200 -50.69 14.91 15.37
N GLN A 201 -51.09 13.82 16.05
CA GLN A 201 -52.34 13.03 15.91
C GLN A 201 -52.18 11.81 16.86
N ARG A 202 -53.04 11.50 17.83
CA ARG A 202 -54.49 11.56 17.99
C ARG A 202 -54.85 11.83 19.45
#